data_AF-A0A7Y5L8D2-F1
#
_entry.id   AF-A0A7Y5L8D2-F1
#
_cell.length_a   1.000
_cell.length_b   1.000
_cell.length_c   1.000
_cell.angle_alpha   90.00
_cell.angle_beta   90.00
_cell.angle_gamma   90.00
#
_symmetry.space_group_name_H-M   'P 1'
#
loop_
_entity.id
_entity.type
_entity.pdbx_description
1 polymer ?
#
loop_
_entity_poly.entity_id
_entity_poly.type
_entity_poly.pdbx_seq_one_letter_code
_entity_poly.pdbx_strand_id
1 'polypeptide(L)'
;VQRALTICLEQLRRLHEEGIDAETLQSTKNFIRGQYPTTLETLDQIAGLACDLEFYGAGPQMINTYLDKLDALTVAEVNRVAQAYFPHDKLAFVFAGPAKKLRKLVEVYGPLEELKMNSPGFYRRP
;
A
#
# COMPACT_ATOMS: atom_id res chain seq x y z
N VAL A 1 14.56 -13.86 2.18
CA VAL A 1 14.49 -12.52 2.82
C VAL A 1 15.32 -11.52 2.05
N GLN A 2 16.66 -11.65 2.01
CA GLN A 2 17.54 -10.70 1.32
C GLN A 2 17.16 -10.46 -0.16
N ARG A 3 16.98 -11.53 -0.95
CA ARG A 3 16.54 -11.40 -2.36
C ARG A 3 15.22 -10.63 -2.53
N ALA A 4 14.23 -10.92 -1.68
CA ALA A 4 12.93 -10.24 -1.76
C ALA A 4 13.08 -8.74 -1.46
N LEU A 5 13.87 -8.42 -0.42
CA LEU A 5 14.13 -7.03 -0.05
C LEU A 5 14.90 -6.28 -1.16
N THR A 6 15.91 -6.91 -1.76
CA THR A 6 16.63 -6.32 -2.90
C THR A 6 15.67 -5.97 -4.03
N ILE A 7 14.78 -6.88 -4.40
CA ILE A 7 13.79 -6.64 -5.47
C ILE A 7 12.85 -5.49 -5.08
N CYS A 8 12.35 -5.46 -3.84
CA CYS A 8 11.47 -4.38 -3.38
C CYS A 8 12.16 -3.00 -3.43
N LEU A 9 13.41 -2.91 -2.96
CA LEU A 9 14.19 -1.67 -2.99
C LEU A 9 14.52 -1.24 -4.41
N GLU A 10 14.78 -2.19 -5.30
CA GLU A 10 14.98 -1.92 -6.72
C GLU A 10 13.72 -1.37 -7.38
N GLN A 11 12.53 -1.93 -7.09
CA GLN A 11 11.28 -1.38 -7.62
C GLN A 11 10.98 0.00 -7.06
N LEU A 12 11.24 0.24 -5.78
CA LEU A 12 11.10 1.57 -5.19
C LEU A 12 12.04 2.59 -5.87
N ARG A 13 13.29 2.21 -6.10
CA ARG A 13 14.26 3.03 -6.84
C ARG A 13 13.76 3.34 -8.25
N ARG A 14 13.28 2.33 -8.99
CA ARG A 14 12.73 2.51 -10.34
C ARG A 14 11.49 3.41 -10.34
N LEU A 15 10.61 3.29 -9.35
CA LEU A 15 9.47 4.19 -9.20
C LEU A 15 9.92 5.66 -9.07
N HIS A 16 11.04 5.91 -8.39
CA HIS A 16 11.60 7.26 -8.26
C HIS A 16 12.36 7.75 -9.50
N GLU A 17 13.10 6.87 -10.19
CA GLU A 17 13.93 7.26 -11.33
C GLU A 17 13.17 7.28 -12.67
N GLU A 18 12.35 6.25 -12.90
CA GLU A 18 11.64 6.01 -14.17
C GLU A 18 10.18 6.46 -14.08
N GLY A 19 9.58 6.42 -12.88
CA GLY A 19 8.14 6.59 -12.71
C GLY A 19 7.35 5.40 -13.27
N ILE A 20 6.05 5.61 -13.48
CA ILE A 20 5.21 4.70 -14.26
C ILE A 20 4.97 5.27 -15.67
N ASP A 21 4.70 4.37 -16.62
CA ASP A 21 4.30 4.72 -17.98
C ASP A 21 2.77 4.62 -18.18
N ALA A 22 2.33 5.02 -19.39
CA ALA A 22 0.92 5.03 -19.75
C ALA A 22 0.31 3.62 -19.81
N GLU A 23 1.08 2.61 -20.21
CA GLU A 23 0.63 1.22 -20.26
C GLU A 23 0.36 0.67 -18.87
N THR A 24 1.30 0.88 -17.94
CA THR A 24 1.19 0.51 -16.53
C THR A 24 0.01 1.21 -15.86
N LEU A 25 -0.16 2.51 -16.13
CA LEU A 25 -1.30 3.25 -15.63
C LEU A 25 -2.63 2.66 -16.15
N GLN A 26 -2.74 2.42 -17.46
CA GLN A 26 -3.97 1.88 -18.04
C GLN A 26 -4.28 0.47 -17.53
N SER A 27 -3.28 -0.40 -17.45
CA SER A 27 -3.41 -1.75 -16.90
C SER A 27 -3.90 -1.72 -15.45
N THR A 28 -3.34 -0.82 -14.64
CA THR A 28 -3.72 -0.66 -13.23
C THR A 28 -5.14 -0.09 -13.09
N LYS A 29 -5.53 0.89 -13.92
CA LYS A 29 -6.92 1.40 -13.96
C LYS A 29 -7.91 0.28 -14.28
N ASN A 30 -7.60 -0.56 -15.28
CA ASN A 30 -8.44 -1.70 -15.66
C ASN A 30 -8.56 -2.72 -14.52
N PHE A 31 -7.45 -3.02 -13.83
CA PHE A 31 -7.45 -3.90 -12.67
C PHE A 31 -8.34 -3.36 -11.54
N ILE A 32 -8.15 -2.11 -11.13
CA ILE A 32 -8.95 -1.48 -10.06
C ILE A 32 -10.43 -1.44 -10.45
N ARG A 33 -10.74 -1.08 -11.70
CA ARG A 33 -12.12 -1.08 -12.21
C ARG A 33 -12.76 -2.47 -12.11
N GLY A 34 -12.02 -3.51 -12.48
CA GLY A 34 -12.51 -4.89 -12.41
C GLY A 34 -12.75 -5.36 -10.97
N GLN A 35 -11.96 -4.88 -10.00
CA GLN A 35 -12.09 -5.24 -8.59
C GLN A 35 -13.11 -4.37 -7.83
N TYR A 36 -13.35 -3.13 -8.24
CA TYR A 36 -14.20 -2.22 -7.45
C TYR A 36 -15.61 -2.78 -7.17
N PRO A 37 -16.34 -3.37 -8.15
CA PRO A 37 -17.66 -3.96 -7.87
C PRO A 37 -17.62 -5.09 -6.83
N THR A 38 -16.56 -5.90 -6.80
CA THR A 38 -16.45 -7.03 -5.85
C THR A 38 -16.29 -6.57 -4.40
N THR A 39 -15.90 -5.31 -4.20
CA THR A 39 -15.85 -4.67 -2.89
C THR A 39 -17.23 -4.21 -2.39
N LEU A 40 -18.30 -4.35 -3.19
CA LEU A 40 -19.65 -3.82 -2.91
C LEU A 40 -20.78 -4.86 -3.11
N GLU A 41 -20.47 -6.16 -3.05
CA GLU A 41 -21.43 -7.24 -3.34
C GLU A 41 -22.37 -7.56 -2.15
N THR A 42 -21.99 -7.17 -0.93
CA THR A 42 -22.73 -7.49 0.29
C THR A 42 -23.19 -6.23 1.02
N LEU A 43 -24.27 -6.36 1.80
CA LEU A 43 -24.79 -5.26 2.62
C LEU A 43 -23.75 -4.75 3.63
N ASP A 44 -22.96 -5.65 4.23
CA ASP A 44 -21.93 -5.29 5.19
C ASP A 44 -20.81 -4.46 4.54
N GLN A 45 -20.41 -4.80 3.31
CA GLN A 45 -19.43 -4.02 2.55
C GLN A 45 -19.94 -2.61 2.23
N ILE A 46 -21.19 -2.50 1.77
CA ILE A 46 -21.81 -1.21 1.44
C ILE A 46 -21.95 -0.35 2.71
N ALA A 47 -22.38 -0.95 3.82
CA ALA A 47 -22.50 -0.26 5.09
C ALA A 47 -21.13 0.22 5.61
N GLY A 48 -20.09 -0.60 5.49
CA GLY A 48 -18.71 -0.24 5.84
C GLY A 48 -18.22 0.96 5.02
N LEU A 49 -18.41 0.93 3.70
CA LEU A 49 -18.04 2.06 2.84
C LEU A 49 -18.82 3.32 3.21
N ALA A 50 -20.13 3.23 3.48
CA ALA A 50 -20.92 4.40 3.89
C ALA A 50 -20.39 5.03 5.19
N CYS A 51 -20.02 4.20 6.17
CA CYS A 51 -19.38 4.67 7.40
C CYS A 51 -18.05 5.37 7.13
N ASP A 52 -17.19 4.80 6.28
CA ASP A 52 -15.91 5.41 5.91
C ASP A 52 -16.10 6.76 5.20
N LEU A 53 -17.05 6.83 4.26
CA LEU A 53 -17.34 8.06 3.51
C LEU A 53 -17.85 9.19 4.41
N GLU A 54 -18.69 8.87 5.40
CA GLU A 54 -19.13 9.84 6.40
C GLU A 54 -17.97 10.25 7.31
N PHE A 55 -17.20 9.29 7.82
CA PHE A 55 -16.08 9.53 8.72
C PHE A 55 -15.01 10.44 8.10
N TYR A 56 -14.67 10.22 6.83
CA TYR A 56 -13.68 11.03 6.11
C TYR A 56 -14.30 12.28 5.42
N GLY A 57 -15.62 12.50 5.55
CA GLY A 57 -16.30 13.65 4.93
C GLY A 57 -16.29 13.64 3.39
N ALA A 58 -16.22 12.45 2.78
CA ALA A 58 -16.13 12.28 1.33
C ALA A 58 -17.51 12.30 0.63
N GLY A 59 -18.59 12.12 1.39
CA GLY A 59 -19.97 12.17 0.91
C GLY A 59 -20.39 10.93 0.09
N PRO A 60 -21.70 10.62 0.02
CA PRO A 60 -22.20 9.39 -0.60
C PRO A 60 -21.98 9.34 -2.12
N GLN A 61 -21.79 10.49 -2.78
CA GLN A 61 -21.54 10.58 -4.22
C GLN A 61 -20.20 9.93 -4.63
N MET A 62 -19.29 9.71 -3.67
CA MET A 62 -18.01 9.08 -3.93
C MET A 62 -18.17 7.67 -4.53
N ILE A 63 -19.21 6.93 -4.13
CA ILE A 63 -19.49 5.59 -4.67
C ILE A 63 -19.69 5.62 -6.19
N ASN A 64 -20.43 6.63 -6.67
CA ASN A 64 -20.74 6.75 -8.10
C ASN A 64 -19.59 7.39 -8.89
N THR A 65 -18.82 8.28 -8.27
CA THR A 65 -17.78 9.08 -8.96
C THR A 65 -16.37 8.48 -8.84
N TYR A 66 -16.19 7.40 -8.09
CA TYR A 66 -14.87 6.79 -7.87
C TYR A 66 -14.17 6.38 -9.16
N LEU A 67 -14.88 5.66 -10.04
CA LEU A 67 -14.32 5.19 -11.29
C LEU A 67 -14.06 6.34 -12.27
N ASP A 68 -14.89 7.38 -12.28
CA ASP A 68 -14.65 8.57 -13.10
C ASP A 68 -13.38 9.31 -12.65
N LYS A 69 -13.17 9.43 -11.34
CA LYS A 69 -11.93 10.01 -10.78
C LYS A 69 -10.70 9.15 -11.10
N LEU A 70 -10.85 7.82 -11.05
CA LEU A 70 -9.79 6.89 -11.47
C LEU A 70 -9.44 7.09 -12.95
N ASP A 71 -10.44 7.25 -13.81
CA ASP A 71 -10.23 7.46 -15.26
C ASP A 71 -9.56 8.78 -15.57
N ALA A 72 -9.85 9.83 -14.81
CA ALA A 72 -9.25 11.14 -14.98
C ALA A 72 -7.75 11.19 -14.65
N LEU A 73 -7.21 10.21 -13.90
CA LEU A 73 -5.81 10.22 -13.48
C LEU A 73 -4.84 10.24 -14.67
N THR A 74 -3.84 11.11 -14.61
CA THR A 74 -2.76 11.18 -15.59
C THR A 74 -1.46 10.57 -15.06
N VAL A 75 -0.58 10.15 -15.97
CA VAL A 75 0.78 9.65 -15.60
C VAL A 75 1.54 10.70 -14.80
N ALA A 76 1.41 11.98 -15.18
CA ALA A 76 2.06 13.09 -14.50
C ALA A 76 1.60 13.24 -13.04
N GLU A 77 0.30 13.15 -12.78
CA GLU A 77 -0.24 13.23 -11.42
C GLU A 77 0.18 12.04 -10.56
N VAL A 78 0.13 10.83 -11.12
CA VAL A 78 0.53 9.62 -10.39
C VAL A 78 2.03 9.66 -10.07
N ASN A 79 2.87 10.01 -11.03
CA ASN A 79 4.31 10.17 -10.78
C ASN A 79 4.60 11.28 -9.78
N ARG A 80 3.89 12.41 -9.83
CA ARG A 80 4.03 13.49 -8.83
C ARG A 80 3.69 13.00 -7.42
N VAL A 81 2.61 12.23 -7.27
CA VAL A 81 2.21 11.63 -5.97
C VAL A 81 3.25 10.60 -5.53
N ALA A 82 3.75 9.77 -6.44
CA ALA A 82 4.79 8.80 -6.14
C ALA A 82 6.03 9.49 -5.53
N GLN A 83 6.51 10.57 -6.15
CA GLN A 83 7.65 11.35 -5.64
C GLN A 83 7.37 12.03 -4.29
N ALA A 84 6.13 12.48 -4.06
CA ALA A 84 5.78 13.21 -2.85
C ALA A 84 5.62 12.31 -1.62
N TYR A 85 5.16 11.07 -1.81
CA TYR A 85 4.70 10.22 -0.70
C TYR A 85 5.47 8.91 -0.53
N PHE A 86 6.18 8.42 -1.55
CA PHE A 86 7.05 7.26 -1.36
C PHE A 86 8.40 7.71 -0.78
N PRO A 87 8.85 7.13 0.34
CA PRO A 87 10.11 7.51 0.97
C PRO A 87 11.32 6.97 0.19
N HIS A 88 12.34 7.82 -0.01
CA HIS A 88 13.59 7.41 -0.65
C HIS A 88 14.50 6.60 0.29
N ASP A 89 14.59 7.00 1.56
CA ASP A 89 15.62 6.53 2.51
C ASP A 89 15.05 6.15 3.89
N LYS A 90 13.97 6.78 4.33
CA LYS A 90 13.31 6.52 5.63
C LYS A 90 12.34 5.34 5.54
N LEU A 91 12.90 4.14 5.44
CA LEU A 91 12.15 2.89 5.34
C LEU A 91 12.07 2.15 6.68
N ALA A 92 10.89 1.61 6.98
CA ALA A 92 10.67 0.68 8.09
C ALA A 92 10.52 -0.73 7.54
N PHE A 93 11.36 -1.66 8.01
CA PHE A 93 11.30 -3.07 7.61
C PHE A 93 10.74 -3.92 8.74
N VAL A 94 9.71 -4.70 8.43
CA VAL A 94 9.10 -5.65 9.38
C VAL A 94 9.32 -7.06 8.87
N PHE A 95 9.95 -7.90 9.68
CA PHE A 95 10.21 -9.30 9.37
C PHE A 95 9.48 -10.19 10.36
N ALA A 96 8.57 -11.04 9.86
CA ALA A 96 7.85 -12.00 10.67
C ALA A 96 8.44 -13.41 10.52
N GLY A 97 8.83 -14.04 11.64
CA GLY A 97 9.31 -15.42 11.64
C GLY A 97 10.23 -15.74 12.82
N PRO A 98 10.92 -16.91 12.78
CA PRO A 98 11.82 -17.30 13.86
C PRO A 98 13.01 -16.34 13.99
N ALA A 99 13.01 -15.51 15.04
CA ALA A 99 14.01 -14.46 15.26
C ALA A 99 15.46 -14.95 15.14
N LYS A 100 15.76 -16.14 15.69
CA LYS A 100 17.09 -16.76 15.60
C LYS A 100 17.59 -16.96 14.16
N LYS A 101 16.68 -17.24 13.21
CA LYS A 101 17.02 -17.43 11.79
C LYS A 101 17.12 -16.10 11.04
N LEU A 102 16.34 -15.10 11.46
CA LEU A 102 16.23 -13.82 10.75
C LEU A 102 17.30 -12.81 11.16
N ARG A 103 17.74 -12.79 12.43
CA ARG A 103 18.66 -11.77 12.97
C ARG A 103 19.87 -11.52 12.08
N LYS A 104 20.64 -12.58 11.79
CA LYS A 104 21.85 -12.51 10.96
C LYS A 104 21.58 -12.09 9.51
N LEU A 105 20.37 -12.33 9.01
CA LEU A 105 20.01 -12.01 7.63
C LEU A 105 19.62 -10.54 7.47
N VAL A 106 19.17 -9.89 8.54
CA VAL A 106 18.56 -8.55 8.47
C VAL A 106 19.29 -7.47 9.26
N GLU A 107 20.26 -7.83 10.11
CA GLU A 107 21.15 -6.88 10.83
C GLU A 107 21.93 -5.94 9.91
N VAL A 108 22.13 -6.35 8.67
CA VAL A 108 22.77 -5.52 7.64
C VAL A 108 21.91 -4.33 7.19
N TYR A 109 20.61 -4.31 7.48
CA TYR A 109 19.67 -3.29 7.00
C TYR A 109 19.37 -2.19 8.04
N GLY A 110 20.00 -2.23 9.21
CA GLY A 110 19.89 -1.19 10.23
C GLY A 110 19.69 -1.74 11.64
N PRO A 111 19.37 -0.87 12.61
CA PRO A 111 19.06 -1.27 13.98
C PRO A 111 17.87 -2.23 14.02
N LEU A 112 17.97 -3.30 14.82
CA LEU A 112 16.89 -4.25 15.03
C LEU A 112 16.20 -4.02 16.36
N GLU A 113 14.87 -4.02 16.31
CA GLU A 113 14.00 -4.24 17.46
C GLU A 113 13.27 -5.57 17.30
N GLU A 114 13.41 -6.46 18.29
CA GLU A 114 12.74 -7.76 18.27
C GLU A 114 11.49 -7.74 19.16
N LEU A 115 10.33 -7.79 18.51
CA LEU A 115 9.05 -7.92 19.19
C LEU A 115 8.62 -9.39 19.21
N LYS A 116 8.40 -9.94 20.41
CA LYS A 116 7.80 -11.28 20.54
C LYS A 116 6.29 -11.16 20.34
N MET A 117 5.73 -12.07 19.54
CA MET A 117 4.30 -12.11 19.26
C MET A 117 3.42 -12.26 20.51
N ASN A 118 3.96 -12.79 21.60
CA ASN A 118 3.23 -12.98 22.86
C ASN A 118 3.57 -11.92 23.92
N SER A 119 4.38 -10.91 23.60
CA SER A 119 4.67 -9.82 24.54
C SER A 119 3.40 -9.00 24.78
N PRO A 120 3.14 -8.55 26.02
CA PRO A 120 2.11 -7.56 26.30
C PRO A 120 2.29 -6.34 25.36
N GLY A 121 1.21 -5.91 24.72
CA GLY A 121 1.22 -4.79 23.75
C GLY A 121 1.47 -5.18 22.28
N PHE A 122 1.83 -6.44 21.97
CA PHE A 122 1.98 -6.89 20.58
C PHE A 122 0.63 -6.91 19.83
N TYR A 123 -0.42 -7.41 20.48
CA TYR A 123 -1.78 -7.24 20.01
C TYR A 123 -2.33 -5.96 20.60
N ARG A 124 -2.65 -4.98 19.76
CA ARG A 124 -3.56 -3.90 20.15
C ARG A 124 -4.87 -4.58 20.53
N ARG A 125 -5.10 -4.80 21.83
CA ARG A 125 -6.41 -5.27 22.30
C ARG A 125 -7.43 -4.17 21.95
N PRO A 126 -8.63 -4.54 21.45
CA PRO A 126 -9.73 -3.59 21.32
C PRO A 126 -10.06 -2.95 22.66
#